data_AF-A0A540KBK4-F1
#
_entry.id   AF-A0A540KBK4-F1
#
_cell.length_a   1.000
_cell.length_b   1.000
_cell.length_c   1.000
_cell.angle_alpha   90.00
_cell.angle_beta   90.00
_cell.angle_gamma   90.00
#
_symmetry.space_group_name_H-M   'P 1'
#
loop_
_entity.id
_entity.type
_entity.pdbx_description
1 polymer ?
#
loop_
_entity_poly.entity_id
_entity_poly.type
_entity_poly.pdbx_seq_one_letter_code
_entity_poly.pdbx_strand_id
1 'polypeptide(L)'
;MIYFVDDVGPSPLAQNVAFRDLPLRDVLFLSERLLIGVGFDCNPMVFAADLHGIWHFIKFLGERKTTSSGPKYGSQFSEAFGKLYGQQKHGLNNDANEHSRSRGRVHENCINCIVPLGEPGSSKVTRFSTSGLDGKVVVWDMENQADLSEYL
;
A
#
# COMPACT_ATOMS: atom_id res chain seq x y z
N MET A 1 13.93 -4.39 2.85
CA MET A 1 14.82 -4.59 1.68
C MET A 1 14.23 -5.67 0.78
N ILE A 2 14.24 -5.47 -0.55
CA ILE A 2 13.72 -6.40 -1.58
C ILE A 2 14.75 -6.49 -2.71
N TYR A 3 14.91 -7.66 -3.35
CA TYR A 3 15.73 -7.80 -4.54
C TYR A 3 14.90 -8.11 -5.78
N PHE A 4 15.29 -7.52 -6.90
CA PHE A 4 14.81 -7.80 -8.25
C PHE A 4 15.93 -8.50 -9.02
N VAL A 5 15.61 -9.57 -9.75
CA VAL A 5 16.56 -10.39 -10.51
C VAL A 5 15.95 -10.65 -11.88
N ASP A 6 16.46 -9.95 -12.89
CA ASP A 6 15.77 -9.81 -14.17
C ASP A 6 15.96 -11.03 -15.10
N ASP A 7 17.10 -11.71 -14.98
CA ASP A 7 17.39 -13.00 -15.64
C ASP A 7 18.12 -13.94 -14.67
N VAL A 8 17.61 -15.17 -14.54
CA VAL A 8 18.20 -16.25 -13.72
C VAL A 8 19.16 -17.10 -14.56
N GLY A 9 19.99 -16.43 -15.35
CA GLY A 9 21.06 -17.01 -16.16
C GLY A 9 22.30 -17.39 -15.33
N PRO A 10 23.42 -17.76 -15.99
CA PRO A 10 24.66 -18.16 -15.31
C PRO A 10 25.40 -17.00 -14.61
N SER A 11 24.95 -15.76 -14.80
CA SER A 11 25.47 -14.55 -14.14
C SER A 11 24.30 -13.60 -13.84
N PRO A 12 23.44 -13.91 -12.86
CA PRO A 12 22.23 -13.15 -12.60
C PRO A 12 22.56 -11.74 -12.08
N LEU A 13 22.02 -10.71 -12.73
CA LEU A 13 22.06 -9.35 -12.24
C LEU A 13 20.94 -9.14 -11.22
N ALA A 14 21.32 -8.73 -10.01
CA ALA A 14 20.40 -8.55 -8.89
C ALA A 14 20.46 -7.12 -8.35
N GLN A 15 19.38 -6.38 -8.50
CA GLN A 15 19.20 -5.06 -7.88
C GLN A 15 18.57 -5.24 -6.49
N ASN A 16 19.13 -4.63 -5.44
CA ASN A 16 18.67 -4.85 -4.06
C ASN A 16 18.26 -3.53 -3.39
N VAL A 17 16.96 -3.27 -3.37
CA VAL A 17 16.34 -2.01 -2.94
C VAL A 17 16.21 -1.99 -1.42
N ALA A 18 17.06 -1.17 -0.80
CA ALA A 18 16.99 -0.88 0.63
C ALA A 18 15.78 0.01 0.96
N PHE A 19 15.00 -0.43 1.95
CA PHE A 19 13.94 0.34 2.61
C PHE A 19 14.02 0.04 4.12
N ARG A 20 13.52 0.94 4.97
CA ARG A 20 13.78 0.93 6.43
C ARG A 20 12.75 0.12 7.23
N ASP A 21 11.72 -0.30 6.54
CA ASP A 21 10.46 -0.82 7.04
C ASP A 21 10.49 -2.35 7.15
N LEU A 22 9.43 -2.95 7.70
CA LEU A 22 9.38 -4.38 8.04
C LEU A 22 9.33 -5.26 6.77
N PRO A 23 9.69 -6.56 6.86
CA PRO A 23 9.72 -7.44 5.70
C PRO A 23 8.39 -7.49 4.93
N LEU A 24 8.50 -7.63 3.61
CA LEU A 24 7.39 -8.01 2.76
C LEU A 24 7.01 -9.47 3.03
N ARG A 25 5.72 -9.76 2.93
CA ARG A 25 5.12 -11.09 3.03
C ARG A 25 4.69 -11.61 1.66
N ASP A 26 4.23 -10.72 0.79
CA ASP A 26 3.64 -11.04 -0.50
C ASP A 26 3.80 -9.82 -1.45
N VAL A 27 3.72 -10.03 -2.77
CA VAL A 27 3.95 -8.98 -3.79
C VAL A 27 3.09 -9.17 -5.03
N LEU A 28 2.74 -8.07 -5.71
CA LEU A 28 1.98 -8.07 -6.96
C LEU A 28 2.59 -7.07 -7.96
N PHE A 29 2.96 -7.52 -9.15
CA PHE A 29 3.22 -6.63 -10.28
C PHE A 29 1.89 -6.13 -10.86
N LEU A 30 1.80 -4.83 -11.12
CA LEU A 30 0.69 -4.20 -11.87
C LEU A 30 1.09 -3.85 -13.31
N SER A 31 2.40 -3.74 -13.55
CA SER A 31 3.06 -3.63 -14.85
C SER A 31 4.51 -4.12 -14.69
N GLU A 32 5.24 -4.28 -15.80
CA GLU A 32 6.69 -4.59 -15.81
C GLU A 32 7.56 -3.60 -15.01
N ARG A 33 7.04 -2.40 -14.70
CA ARG A 33 7.76 -1.33 -13.99
C ARG A 33 7.09 -0.90 -12.68
N LEU A 34 6.07 -1.60 -12.20
CA LEU A 34 5.36 -1.25 -10.97
C LEU A 34 5.00 -2.49 -10.14
N LEU A 35 5.59 -2.57 -8.94
CA LEU A 35 5.37 -3.62 -7.96
C LEU A 35 4.72 -3.04 -6.69
N ILE A 36 3.64 -3.67 -6.23
CA ILE A 36 3.07 -3.45 -4.91
C ILE A 36 3.55 -4.57 -3.98
N GLY A 37 4.32 -4.22 -2.95
CA GLY A 37 4.66 -5.12 -1.86
C GLY A 37 3.70 -4.97 -0.68
N VAL A 38 3.37 -6.06 0.02
CA VAL A 38 2.58 -6.02 1.26
C VAL A 38 3.22 -6.86 2.36
N GLY A 39 2.90 -6.60 3.63
CA GLY A 39 3.43 -7.38 4.74
C GLY A 39 3.20 -6.78 6.12
N PHE A 40 4.24 -6.88 6.96
CA PHE A 40 4.16 -6.61 8.41
C PHE A 40 3.94 -5.14 8.78
N ASP A 41 4.04 -4.20 7.83
CA ASP A 41 3.70 -2.79 8.04
C ASP A 41 2.20 -2.47 7.85
N CYS A 42 1.35 -3.44 7.53
CA CYS A 42 -0.11 -3.24 7.45
C CYS A 42 -0.58 -2.18 6.42
N ASN A 43 0.32 -1.75 5.54
CA ASN A 43 0.09 -0.84 4.40
C ASN A 43 0.78 -1.44 3.16
N PRO A 44 0.23 -1.27 1.94
CA PRO A 44 0.96 -1.59 0.72
C PRO A 44 2.12 -0.60 0.48
N MET A 45 3.25 -1.13 0.03
CA MET A 45 4.45 -0.41 -0.38
C MET A 45 4.53 -0.36 -1.91
N VAL A 46 4.83 0.80 -2.48
CA VAL A 46 5.02 0.97 -3.93
C VAL A 46 6.50 0.93 -4.26
N PHE A 47 6.88 0.05 -5.16
CA PHE A 47 8.20 0.02 -5.80
C PHE A 47 8.01 0.19 -7.31
N ALA A 48 8.88 0.96 -7.96
CA ALA A 48 8.80 1.20 -9.39
C ALA A 48 10.19 1.21 -10.04
N ALA A 49 10.22 0.89 -11.33
CA ALA A 49 11.41 0.96 -12.17
C ALA A 49 11.37 2.19 -13.10
N ASP A 50 12.50 2.86 -13.25
CA ASP A 50 12.67 3.92 -14.25
C ASP A 50 12.75 3.35 -15.69
N LEU A 51 13.04 4.20 -16.67
CA LEU A 51 13.19 3.79 -18.08
C LEU A 51 14.50 3.02 -18.35
N HIS A 52 15.39 2.92 -17.38
CA HIS A 52 16.64 2.15 -17.42
C HIS A 52 16.53 0.83 -16.63
N GLY A 53 15.36 0.54 -16.05
CA GLY A 53 15.11 -0.64 -15.23
C GLY A 53 15.57 -0.52 -13.78
N ILE A 54 15.98 0.68 -13.33
CA ILE A 54 16.50 0.88 -11.97
C ILE A 54 15.34 0.94 -10.97
N TRP A 55 15.30 0.00 -10.03
CA TRP A 55 14.21 -0.14 -9.07
C TRP A 55 14.38 0.75 -7.83
N HIS A 56 13.28 1.40 -7.43
CA HIS A 56 13.22 2.29 -6.26
C HIS A 56 11.95 2.05 -5.43
N PHE A 57 12.05 2.27 -4.11
CA PHE A 57 10.88 2.44 -3.25
C PHE A 57 10.34 3.87 -3.39
N ILE A 58 9.02 4.00 -3.59
CA ILE A 58 8.38 5.28 -3.91
C ILE A 58 7.64 5.85 -2.68
N LYS A 59 6.67 5.09 -2.15
CA LYS A 59 5.79 5.49 -1.03
C LYS A 59 5.00 4.30 -0.47
N PHE A 60 4.35 4.48 0.68
CA PHE A 60 3.21 3.64 1.06
C PHE A 60 1.92 4.12 0.36
N LEU A 61 1.00 3.19 0.07
CA LEU A 61 -0.38 3.51 -0.27
C LEU A 61 -1.23 3.69 1.00
N GLY A 62 -2.26 4.52 0.91
CA GLY A 62 -3.15 4.84 2.03
C GLY A 62 -2.59 5.88 3.01
N GLU A 63 -1.31 6.25 2.90
CA GLU A 63 -0.76 7.41 3.60
C GLU A 63 -1.45 8.70 3.13
N ARG A 64 -2.40 9.16 3.94
CA ARG A 64 -2.92 10.51 3.84
C ARG A 64 -1.79 11.47 4.16
N LYS A 65 -1.21 12.09 3.12
CA LYS A 65 -0.37 13.29 3.27
C LYS A 65 -1.03 14.21 4.30
N THR A 66 -0.32 14.54 5.36
CA THR A 66 -0.77 15.44 6.42
C THR A 66 -0.76 16.88 5.91
N THR A 67 -1.62 17.16 4.92
CA THR A 67 -2.02 18.52 4.61
C THR A 67 -2.64 19.09 5.89
N SER A 68 -2.06 20.19 6.36
CA SER A 68 -2.59 20.98 7.47
C SER A 68 -3.91 21.62 7.01
N SER A 69 -4.98 20.86 7.11
CA SER A 69 -6.27 21.17 6.51
C SER A 69 -6.95 22.35 7.23
N GLY A 70 -6.65 23.56 6.77
CA GLY A 70 -7.54 24.71 6.96
C GLY A 70 -8.96 24.36 6.49
N PRO A 71 -9.99 24.90 7.14
CA PRO A 71 -11.35 24.39 7.03
C PRO A 71 -11.90 24.55 5.60
N LYS A 72 -12.16 23.42 4.93
CA LYS A 72 -12.91 23.36 3.67
C LYS A 72 -14.31 22.84 3.94
N TYR A 73 -15.31 23.68 3.72
CA TYR A 73 -16.72 23.30 3.82
C TYR A 73 -17.04 22.20 2.79
N GLY A 74 -17.41 21.01 3.29
CA GLY A 74 -17.79 19.86 2.48
C GLY A 74 -18.89 19.03 3.16
N SER A 75 -19.75 18.43 2.35
CA SER A 75 -20.97 17.67 2.75
C SER A 75 -20.87 16.92 4.09
N GLN A 76 -21.64 17.38 5.10
CA GLN A 76 -21.68 16.80 6.45
C GLN A 76 -22.05 15.31 6.47
N PHE A 77 -22.79 14.82 5.46
CA PHE A 77 -23.19 13.41 5.36
C PHE A 77 -22.01 12.45 5.21
N SER A 78 -20.94 12.83 4.50
CA SER A 78 -19.76 11.97 4.34
C SER A 78 -18.94 11.87 5.63
N GLU A 79 -18.77 13.00 6.33
CA GLU A 79 -18.07 13.01 7.62
C GLU A 79 -18.78 12.18 8.69
N ALA A 80 -20.12 12.16 8.70
CA ALA A 80 -20.90 11.42 9.68
C ALA A 80 -20.61 9.91 9.64
N PHE A 81 -20.56 9.31 8.45
CA PHE A 81 -20.15 7.91 8.29
C PHE A 81 -18.69 7.67 8.69
N GLY A 82 -17.77 8.56 8.30
CA GLY A 82 -16.36 8.47 8.70
C GLY A 82 -16.16 8.52 10.23
N LYS A 83 -16.95 9.34 10.93
CA LYS A 83 -16.96 9.43 12.40
C LYS A 83 -17.56 8.17 13.04
N LEU A 84 -18.68 7.66 12.50
CA LEU A 84 -19.34 6.46 13.02
C LEU A 84 -18.44 5.20 13.00
N TYR A 85 -17.79 4.92 11.88
CA TYR A 85 -16.83 3.81 11.78
C TYR A 85 -15.55 4.04 12.59
N GLY A 86 -15.15 5.31 12.81
CA GLY A 86 -14.00 5.66 13.64
C GLY A 86 -14.23 5.42 15.14
N GLN A 87 -15.47 5.53 15.64
CA GLN A 87 -15.75 5.46 17.07
C GLN A 87 -15.72 4.05 17.68
N GLN A 88 -15.84 2.97 16.89
CA GLN A 88 -15.95 1.60 17.42
C GLN A 88 -14.65 1.03 18.05
N LYS A 89 -13.55 1.80 18.09
CA LYS A 89 -12.23 1.32 18.54
C LYS A 89 -11.77 1.85 19.90
N HIS A 90 -12.65 2.50 20.67
CA HIS A 90 -12.34 2.93 22.04
C HIS A 90 -12.82 1.93 23.10
N GLY A 91 -12.39 0.68 22.93
CA GLY A 91 -12.48 -0.37 23.95
C GLY A 91 -11.22 -0.38 24.83
N LEU A 92 -11.28 0.37 25.94
CA LEU A 92 -10.45 0.23 27.16
C LEU A 92 -9.05 -0.42 27.00
N ASN A 93 -8.00 0.40 26.87
CA ASN A 93 -6.75 0.12 27.59
C ASN A 93 -6.00 1.43 27.92
N ASN A 94 -5.64 1.62 29.19
CA ASN A 94 -5.03 2.86 29.71
C ASN A 94 -3.51 2.70 29.94
N ASP A 95 -2.80 2.07 29.01
CA ASP A 95 -1.33 2.00 29.03
C ASP A 95 -0.72 3.15 28.21
N ALA A 96 -0.21 4.16 28.90
CA ALA A 96 0.26 5.41 28.32
C ALA A 96 1.68 5.30 27.70
N ASN A 97 1.90 4.36 26.76
CA ASN A 97 3.15 4.29 25.99
C ASN A 97 3.04 3.73 24.55
N GLU A 98 1.86 3.78 23.92
CA GLU A 98 1.75 3.46 22.48
C GLU A 98 2.26 4.61 21.58
N HIS A 99 3.47 4.47 21.06
CA HIS A 99 3.98 5.33 19.98
C HIS A 99 3.21 5.09 18.66
N SER A 100 2.24 5.97 18.39
CA SER A 100 1.82 6.44 17.06
C SER A 100 1.33 5.42 16.00
N ARG A 101 1.13 4.13 16.31
CA ARG A 101 0.87 3.09 15.29
C ARG A 101 -0.58 3.00 14.77
N SER A 102 -1.58 3.39 15.55
CA SER A 102 -3.00 3.13 15.24
C SER A 102 -3.72 4.23 14.43
N ARG A 103 -3.16 5.44 14.30
CA ARG A 103 -3.83 6.58 13.67
C ARG A 103 -3.56 6.71 12.16
N GLY A 104 -4.14 5.81 11.36
CA GLY A 104 -4.37 6.06 9.93
C GLY A 104 -4.12 4.91 8.96
N ARG A 105 -3.52 3.79 9.39
CA ARG A 105 -3.35 2.60 8.55
C ARG A 105 -4.69 1.91 8.30
N VAL A 106 -4.88 1.32 7.11
CA VAL A 106 -6.16 0.67 6.76
C VAL A 106 -6.23 -0.73 7.37
N HIS A 107 -5.16 -1.53 7.24
CA HIS A 107 -5.00 -2.73 8.04
C HIS A 107 -4.32 -2.40 9.38
N GLU A 108 -4.61 -3.21 10.40
CA GLU A 108 -4.06 -3.10 11.76
C GLU A 108 -3.19 -4.31 12.14
N ASN A 109 -3.05 -5.27 11.24
CA ASN A 109 -2.19 -6.44 11.38
C ASN A 109 -1.60 -6.80 9.99
N CYS A 110 -0.64 -7.71 9.95
CA CYS A 110 0.10 -8.10 8.75
C CYS A 110 -0.84 -8.42 7.58
N ILE A 111 -0.60 -7.79 6.43
CA ILE A 111 -1.25 -8.13 5.17
C ILE A 111 -0.60 -9.43 4.67
N ASN A 112 -1.42 -10.46 4.44
CA ASN A 112 -0.94 -11.82 4.17
C ASN A 112 -1.36 -12.38 2.80
N CYS A 113 -2.07 -11.58 2.00
CA CYS A 113 -2.45 -11.88 0.62
C CYS A 113 -2.67 -10.57 -0.16
N ILE A 114 -2.17 -10.49 -1.39
CA ILE A 114 -2.52 -9.46 -2.39
C ILE A 114 -2.94 -10.13 -3.71
N VAL A 115 -4.05 -9.68 -4.30
CA VAL A 115 -4.58 -10.23 -5.57
C VAL A 115 -5.04 -9.14 -6.54
N PRO A 116 -4.77 -9.29 -7.85
CA PRO A 116 -5.22 -8.33 -8.86
C PRO A 116 -6.74 -8.37 -9.04
N LEU A 117 -7.33 -7.23 -9.39
CA LEU A 117 -8.75 -7.09 -9.72
C LEU A 117 -8.89 -6.45 -11.10
N GLY A 118 -9.31 -7.23 -12.08
CA GLY A 118 -9.53 -6.78 -13.46
C GLY A 118 -10.26 -7.84 -14.28
N GLU A 119 -10.67 -7.48 -15.49
CA GLU A 119 -11.32 -8.43 -16.41
C GLU A 119 -10.26 -9.34 -17.08
N PRO A 120 -10.53 -10.65 -17.22
CA PRO A 120 -9.63 -11.56 -17.93
C PRO A 120 -9.37 -11.10 -19.37
N GLY A 121 -8.11 -10.78 -19.68
CA GLY A 121 -7.70 -10.26 -20.99
C GLY A 121 -7.40 -8.76 -21.03
N SER A 122 -7.66 -8.00 -19.95
CA SER A 122 -7.05 -6.68 -19.79
C SER A 122 -5.53 -6.82 -19.65
N SER A 123 -4.76 -6.08 -20.44
CA SER A 123 -3.30 -5.96 -20.29
C SER A 123 -2.89 -5.06 -19.13
N LYS A 124 -3.85 -4.36 -18.49
CA LYS A 124 -3.58 -3.35 -17.46
C LYS A 124 -4.40 -3.62 -16.21
N VAL A 125 -3.71 -3.78 -15.08
CA VAL A 125 -4.32 -4.02 -13.76
C VAL A 125 -4.31 -2.70 -12.98
N THR A 126 -5.39 -1.92 -13.09
CA THR A 126 -5.52 -0.65 -12.35
C THR A 126 -5.99 -0.83 -10.90
N ARG A 127 -6.48 -2.02 -10.52
CA ARG A 127 -7.10 -2.28 -9.22
C ARG A 127 -6.63 -3.63 -8.65
N PHE A 128 -6.57 -3.73 -7.33
CA PHE A 128 -6.22 -4.95 -6.60
C PHE A 128 -6.89 -4.97 -5.23
N SER A 129 -6.88 -6.10 -4.54
CA SER A 129 -7.27 -6.18 -3.14
C SER A 129 -6.21 -6.83 -2.26
N THR A 130 -6.27 -6.48 -0.98
CA THR A 130 -5.42 -7.03 0.09
C THR A 130 -6.29 -7.63 1.18
N SER A 131 -5.85 -8.72 1.79
CA SER A 131 -6.40 -9.21 3.06
C SER A 131 -5.32 -9.33 4.12
N GLY A 132 -5.72 -9.17 5.38
CA GLY A 132 -4.80 -9.17 6.52
C GLY A 132 -5.29 -9.99 7.69
N LEU A 133 -4.37 -10.27 8.61
CA LEU A 133 -4.62 -10.97 9.88
C LEU A 133 -5.47 -10.14 10.88
N ASP A 134 -6.02 -9.01 10.44
CA ASP A 134 -7.01 -8.20 11.13
C ASP A 134 -8.44 -8.44 10.61
N GLY A 135 -8.61 -9.43 9.72
CA GLY A 135 -9.91 -9.82 9.16
C GLY A 135 -10.47 -8.86 8.12
N LYS A 136 -9.73 -7.81 7.72
CA LYS A 136 -10.19 -6.88 6.68
C LYS A 136 -9.84 -7.41 5.29
N VAL A 137 -10.70 -7.06 4.33
CA VAL A 137 -10.38 -7.07 2.90
C VAL A 137 -10.52 -5.63 2.40
N VAL A 138 -9.51 -5.12 1.71
CA VAL A 138 -9.43 -3.74 1.23
C VAL A 138 -9.23 -3.76 -0.29
N VAL A 139 -9.98 -2.93 -1.02
CA VAL A 139 -9.79 -2.72 -2.46
C VAL A 139 -9.01 -1.43 -2.66
N TRP A 140 -7.99 -1.50 -3.51
CA TRP A 140 -7.12 -0.39 -3.89
C TRP A 140 -7.31 -0.09 -5.37
N ASP A 141 -7.18 1.19 -5.70
CA ASP A 141 -7.51 1.72 -7.02
C ASP A 141 -6.46 2.76 -7.44
N MET A 142 -5.72 2.44 -8.50
CA MET A 142 -4.54 3.18 -8.93
C MET A 142 -4.86 4.30 -9.92
N GLU A 143 -6.08 4.34 -10.48
CA GLU A 143 -6.55 5.49 -11.29
C GLU A 143 -6.63 6.76 -10.43
N ASN A 144 -6.80 6.57 -9.12
CA ASN A 144 -6.74 7.62 -8.10
C ASN A 144 -5.31 8.02 -7.68
N GLN A 145 -4.27 7.41 -8.26
CA GLN A 145 -2.84 7.68 -7.97
C GLN A 145 -2.15 8.26 -9.20
N ALA A 146 -2.51 9.51 -9.56
CA ALA A 146 -1.99 10.19 -10.75
C ALA A 146 -0.45 10.29 -10.78
N ASP A 147 0.22 10.32 -9.61
CA ASP A 147 1.67 10.33 -9.45
C ASP A 147 2.35 8.97 -9.71
N LEU A 148 1.58 7.90 -9.96
CA LEU A 148 2.07 6.58 -10.37
C LEU A 148 1.67 6.22 -11.81
N SER A 149 0.96 7.11 -12.51
CA SER A 149 0.40 6.85 -13.85
C SER A 149 1.45 6.65 -14.94
N GLU A 150 2.69 7.10 -14.74
CA GLU A 150 3.81 6.90 -15.67
C GLU A 150 4.46 5.50 -15.59
N TYR A 151 4.12 4.71 -14.57
CA TYR A 151 4.62 3.33 -14.39
C TYR A 151 3.59 2.27 -14.78
N LEU A 152 2.30 2.64 -14.82
CA LEU A 152 1.17 1.79 -15.19
C LEU A 152 1.00 1.66 -16.70
#